data_AF-U6DFJ6-F1
#
_entry.id   AF-U6DFJ6-F1
#
_cell.length_a   1.000
_cell.length_b   1.000
_cell.length_c   1.000
_cell.angle_alpha   90.00
_cell.angle_beta   90.00
_cell.angle_gamma   90.00
#
_symmetry.space_group_name_H-M   'P 1'
#
loop_
_entity.id
_entity.type
_entity.pdbx_description
1 polymer ?
#
loop_
_entity_poly.entity_id
_entity_poly.type
_entity_poly.pdbx_seq_one_letter_code
_entity_poly.pdbx_strand_id
1 'polypeptide(L)'
;GLHAAPMAAERAVAFMDQVRAFQEQVDKLGRLQVDSAEYGCLKAIALFTPDACGLSDPAHVESLQEKAQVALTEYVRAQYPSQPQRFGRLLLRLPALRAVPASLISQLFFMRLVGKTPIETLIRDMLLSGSTFNWPYGSGQ
;
A
#
# COMPACT_ATOMS: atom_id res chain seq x y z
N GLY A 1 27.53 30.39 -15.64
CA GLY A 1 26.51 29.32 -15.60
C GLY A 1 27.02 28.04 -14.97
N LEU A 2 27.40 28.04 -13.69
CA LEU A 2 27.93 26.85 -12.99
C LEU A 2 27.15 26.49 -11.70
N HIS A 3 26.04 27.18 -11.42
CA HIS A 3 25.32 27.03 -10.14
C HIS A 3 24.21 25.95 -10.15
N ALA A 4 23.96 25.27 -11.28
CA ALA A 4 22.83 24.34 -11.44
C ALA A 4 23.14 22.88 -11.04
N ALA A 5 24.41 22.47 -11.03
CA ALA A 5 24.82 21.08 -10.75
C ALA A 5 24.65 20.61 -9.29
N PRO A 6 24.89 21.43 -8.23
CA PRO A 6 24.76 20.97 -6.84
C PRO A 6 23.31 20.58 -6.48
N MET A 7 22.35 21.37 -6.97
CA MET A 7 20.92 21.17 -6.73
C MET A 7 20.37 19.89 -7.39
N ALA A 8 20.96 19.46 -8.50
CA ALA A 8 20.59 18.21 -9.15
C ALA A 8 21.09 16.98 -8.37
N ALA A 9 22.31 17.06 -7.83
CA ALA A 9 22.89 16.00 -7.00
C ALA A 9 22.14 15.84 -5.66
N GLU A 10 21.80 16.95 -4.99
CA GLU A 10 21.01 16.92 -3.75
C GLU A 10 19.63 16.28 -3.95
N ARG A 11 18.95 16.61 -5.06
CA ARG A 11 17.67 15.99 -5.44
C ARG A 11 17.81 14.49 -5.68
N ALA A 12 18.89 14.07 -6.33
CA ALA A 12 19.16 12.65 -6.57
C ALA A 12 19.41 11.90 -5.24
N VAL A 13 20.16 12.49 -4.31
CA VAL A 13 20.39 11.91 -2.98
C VAL A 13 19.07 11.76 -2.22
N ALA A 14 18.26 12.83 -2.14
CA ALA A 14 16.98 12.80 -1.46
C ALA A 14 16.03 11.74 -2.05
N PHE A 15 16.01 11.59 -3.38
CA PHE A 15 15.25 10.55 -4.05
C PHE A 15 15.74 9.15 -3.67
N MET A 16 17.05 8.91 -3.70
CA MET A 16 17.64 7.62 -3.32
C MET A 16 17.34 7.25 -1.85
N ASP A 17 17.30 8.23 -0.95
CA ASP A 17 16.91 8.01 0.44
C ASP A 17 15.44 7.61 0.56
N GLN A 18 14.55 8.22 -0.23
CA GLN A 18 13.15 7.80 -0.32
C GLN A 18 13.01 6.37 -0.87
N VAL A 19 13.78 6.02 -1.92
CA VAL A 19 13.81 4.64 -2.46
C VAL A 19 14.27 3.65 -1.41
N ARG A 20 15.32 3.98 -0.65
CA ARG A 20 15.84 3.13 0.43
C ARG A 20 14.80 2.94 1.53
N ALA A 21 14.13 4.01 1.95
CA ALA A 21 13.07 3.94 2.96
C ALA A 21 11.89 3.08 2.49
N PHE A 22 11.51 3.18 1.21
CA PHE A 22 10.50 2.33 0.61
C PHE A 22 10.92 0.85 0.62
N GLN A 23 12.14 0.55 0.16
CA GLN A 23 12.68 -0.81 0.17
C GLN A 23 12.69 -1.41 1.59
N GLU A 24 13.05 -0.62 2.59
CA GLU A 24 13.02 -1.05 3.99
C GLU A 24 11.61 -1.44 4.45
N GLN A 25 10.56 -0.73 4.01
CA GLN A 25 9.17 -1.12 4.33
C GLN A 25 8.78 -2.43 3.66
N VAL A 26 9.18 -2.63 2.41
CA VAL A 26 8.94 -3.89 1.68
C VAL A 26 9.65 -5.05 2.38
N ASP A 27 10.92 -4.87 2.76
CA ASP A 27 11.70 -5.89 3.47
C ASP A 27 11.10 -6.22 4.84
N LYS A 28 10.66 -5.21 5.61
CA LYS A 28 10.00 -5.41 6.90
C LYS A 28 8.70 -6.22 6.75
N LEU A 29 7.94 -5.97 5.69
CA LEU A 29 6.73 -6.74 5.39
C LEU A 29 7.09 -8.18 4.99
N GLY A 30 8.09 -8.37 4.14
CA GLY A 30 8.56 -9.70 3.74
C GLY A 30 9.11 -10.54 4.91
N ARG A 31 9.82 -9.91 5.85
CA ARG A 31 10.30 -10.58 7.08
C ARG A 31 9.18 -11.04 8.02
N LEU A 32 7.99 -10.43 7.91
CA LEU A 32 6.83 -10.85 8.70
C LEU A 32 6.20 -12.15 8.18
N GLN A 33 6.59 -12.57 6.97
CA GLN A 33 6.08 -13.76 6.30
C GLN A 33 4.55 -13.74 6.29
N VAL A 34 4.00 -12.68 5.72
CA VAL A 34 2.55 -12.47 5.64
C VAL A 34 1.98 -13.46 4.63
N ASP A 35 0.96 -14.22 5.02
CA ASP A 35 0.31 -15.16 4.10
C ASP A 35 -0.78 -14.48 3.26
N SER A 36 -1.38 -15.23 2.33
CA SER A 36 -2.38 -14.70 1.39
C SER A 36 -3.65 -14.18 2.09
N ALA A 37 -4.11 -14.82 3.15
CA ALA A 37 -5.30 -14.42 3.89
C ALA A 37 -5.05 -13.13 4.68
N GLU A 38 -3.89 -13.04 5.33
CA GLU A 38 -3.45 -11.83 6.02
C GLU A 38 -3.25 -10.66 5.06
N TYR A 39 -2.65 -10.90 3.90
CA TYR A 39 -2.54 -9.89 2.84
C TYR A 39 -3.90 -9.40 2.36
N GLY A 40 -4.87 -10.30 2.21
CA GLY A 40 -6.25 -9.96 1.85
C GLY A 40 -6.87 -9.01 2.89
N CYS A 41 -6.76 -9.34 4.17
CA CYS A 41 -7.28 -8.50 5.25
C CYS A 41 -6.54 -7.16 5.34
N LEU A 42 -5.21 -7.13 5.24
CA LEU A 42 -4.44 -5.89 5.27
C LEU A 42 -4.81 -4.95 4.12
N LYS A 43 -5.04 -5.48 2.91
CA LYS A 43 -5.54 -4.70 1.77
C LYS A 43 -6.93 -4.15 2.04
N ALA A 44 -7.84 -4.96 2.59
CA ALA A 44 -9.19 -4.50 2.95
C ALA A 44 -9.16 -3.38 4.00
N ILE A 45 -8.35 -3.54 5.06
CA ILE A 45 -8.19 -2.52 6.11
C ILE A 45 -7.58 -1.23 5.53
N ALA A 46 -6.60 -1.35 4.63
CA ALA A 46 -6.01 -0.19 3.95
C ALA A 46 -7.01 0.53 3.05
N LEU A 47 -7.86 -0.22 2.34
CA LEU A 47 -8.86 0.29 1.40
C LEU A 47 -10.01 1.00 2.12
N PHE A 48 -10.59 0.36 3.15
CA PHE A 48 -11.70 0.91 3.92
C PHE A 48 -11.19 1.93 4.94
N THR A 49 -10.79 3.11 4.47
CA THR A 49 -10.34 4.21 5.35
C THR A 49 -11.50 5.20 5.55
N PRO A 50 -12.08 5.32 6.77
CA PRO A 50 -13.24 6.19 7.02
C PRO A 50 -12.91 7.69 6.91
N ASP A 51 -11.63 8.06 7.03
CA ASP A 51 -11.16 9.44 6.89
C ASP A 51 -10.96 9.88 5.42
N ALA A 52 -11.27 9.01 4.45
CA ALA A 52 -11.11 9.35 3.04
C ALA A 52 -12.05 10.49 2.63
N CYS A 53 -11.52 11.47 1.90
CA CYS A 53 -12.32 12.60 1.42
C CYS A 53 -13.38 12.15 0.40
N GLY A 54 -14.58 12.71 0.51
CA GLY A 54 -15.66 12.48 -0.46
C GLY A 54 -16.48 11.21 -0.23
N LEU A 55 -16.34 10.56 0.93
CA LEU A 55 -17.22 9.45 1.32
C LEU A 55 -18.64 9.94 1.59
N SER A 56 -19.63 9.25 1.00
CA SER A 56 -21.05 9.50 1.25
C SER A 56 -21.53 8.90 2.57
N ASP A 57 -20.92 7.80 3.01
CA ASP A 57 -21.25 7.11 4.26
C ASP A 57 -19.97 6.62 4.96
N PRO A 58 -19.29 7.48 5.73
CA PRO A 58 -18.08 7.12 6.47
C PRO A 58 -18.31 6.03 7.52
N ALA A 59 -19.49 5.98 8.14
CA ALA A 59 -19.84 5.01 9.18
C ALA A 59 -19.95 3.59 8.61
N HIS A 60 -20.51 3.45 7.40
CA HIS A 60 -20.51 2.17 6.70
C HIS A 60 -19.09 1.70 6.37
N VAL A 61 -18.22 2.61 5.90
CA VAL A 61 -16.81 2.29 5.61
C VAL A 61 -16.06 1.86 6.88
N GLU A 62 -16.29 2.54 8.00
CA GLU A 62 -15.73 2.16 9.30
C GLU A 62 -16.17 0.74 9.71
N SER A 63 -17.47 0.41 9.57
CA SER A 63 -17.97 -0.93 9.85
C SER A 63 -17.33 -2.01 8.97
N LEU A 64 -17.06 -1.71 7.69
CA LEU A 64 -16.34 -2.63 6.80
C LEU A 64 -14.88 -2.81 7.22
N GLN A 65 -14.22 -1.73 7.65
CA GLN A 65 -12.86 -1.80 8.17
C GLN A 65 -12.78 -2.65 9.45
N GLU A 66 -13.72 -2.44 10.38
CA GLU A 66 -13.82 -3.20 11.63
C GLU A 66 -13.99 -4.70 11.36
N LYS A 67 -14.90 -5.06 10.45
CA LYS A 67 -15.10 -6.47 10.04
C LYS A 67 -13.81 -7.10 9.52
N ALA A 68 -13.03 -6.37 8.72
CA ALA A 68 -11.74 -6.85 8.22
C ALA A 68 -10.70 -7.02 9.35
N GLN A 69 -10.69 -6.15 10.35
CA GLN A 69 -9.82 -6.29 11.53
C GLN A 69 -10.21 -7.46 12.42
N VAL A 70 -11.51 -7.70 12.63
CA VAL A 70 -12.02 -8.86 13.37
C VAL A 70 -11.62 -10.15 12.65
N ALA A 71 -11.88 -10.24 11.34
CA ALA A 71 -11.49 -11.40 10.54
C ALA A 71 -9.98 -11.68 10.62
N LEU A 72 -9.15 -10.65 10.54
CA LEU A 72 -7.69 -10.80 10.69
C LEU A 72 -7.30 -11.29 12.09
N THR A 73 -7.95 -10.75 13.13
CA THR A 73 -7.67 -11.13 14.52
C THR A 73 -8.00 -12.60 14.75
N GLU A 74 -9.18 -13.04 14.30
CA GLU A 74 -9.62 -14.42 14.42
C GLU A 74 -8.72 -15.38 13.64
N TYR A 75 -8.39 -15.02 12.40
CA TYR A 75 -7.49 -15.81 11.56
C TYR A 75 -6.12 -15.98 12.22
N VAL A 76 -5.52 -14.88 12.70
CA VAL A 76 -4.20 -14.92 13.36
C VAL A 76 -4.25 -15.77 14.63
N ARG A 77 -5.32 -15.64 15.44
CA ARG A 77 -5.48 -16.45 16.66
C ARG A 77 -5.59 -17.95 16.36
N ALA A 78 -6.27 -18.31 15.28
CA ALA A 78 -6.44 -19.70 14.87
C ALA A 78 -5.16 -20.29 14.23
N GLN A 79 -4.55 -19.56 13.29
CA GLN A 79 -3.43 -20.05 12.49
C GLN A 79 -2.07 -19.89 13.15
N TYR A 80 -1.89 -18.86 13.99
CA TYR A 80 -0.63 -18.53 14.65
C TYR A 80 -0.78 -18.40 16.17
N PRO A 81 -1.29 -19.43 16.88
CA PRO A 81 -1.52 -19.36 18.33
C PRO A 81 -0.24 -19.11 19.14
N SER A 82 0.93 -19.49 18.61
CA SER A 82 2.24 -19.23 19.22
C SER A 82 2.76 -17.79 19.02
N GLN A 83 2.07 -16.96 18.24
CA GLN A 83 2.48 -15.59 17.93
C GLN A 83 1.41 -14.56 18.34
N PRO A 84 1.14 -14.37 19.65
CA PRO A 84 0.06 -13.50 20.13
C PRO A 84 0.19 -12.03 19.69
N GLN A 85 1.42 -11.58 19.39
CA GLN A 85 1.70 -10.21 18.94
C GLN A 85 1.59 -10.01 17.42
N ARG A 86 1.28 -11.07 16.66
CA ARG A 86 1.30 -11.01 15.18
C ARG A 86 0.28 -10.04 14.61
N PHE A 87 -0.94 -10.02 15.16
CA PHE A 87 -1.98 -9.07 14.76
C PHE A 87 -1.50 -7.61 14.85
N GLY A 88 -0.95 -7.22 16.01
CA GLY A 88 -0.40 -5.86 16.21
C GLY A 88 0.75 -5.56 15.25
N ARG A 89 1.67 -6.52 15.03
CA ARG A 89 2.79 -6.36 14.09
C ARG A 89 2.31 -6.15 12.65
N LEU A 90 1.26 -6.85 12.21
CA LEU A 90 0.62 -6.70 10.90
C LEU A 90 0.00 -5.31 10.76
N LEU A 91 -0.83 -4.88 11.72
CA LEU A 91 -1.45 -3.56 11.69
C LEU A 91 -0.44 -2.41 11.67
N LEU A 92 0.65 -2.53 12.43
CA LEU A 92 1.73 -1.53 12.46
C LEU A 92 2.49 -1.40 11.13
N ARG A 93 2.26 -2.29 10.15
CA ARG A 93 2.78 -2.09 8.79
C ARG A 93 1.96 -1.06 8.02
N LEU A 94 0.67 -0.92 8.28
CA LEU A 94 -0.22 -0.04 7.52
C LEU A 94 0.20 1.44 7.60
N PRO A 95 0.47 2.04 8.79
CA PRO A 95 0.92 3.43 8.84
C PRO A 95 2.26 3.64 8.13
N ALA A 96 3.19 2.67 8.26
CA ALA A 96 4.50 2.76 7.64
C ALA A 96 4.43 2.68 6.10
N LEU A 97 3.51 1.90 5.55
CA LEU A 97 3.23 1.85 4.12
C LEU A 97 2.55 3.14 3.63
N ARG A 98 1.62 3.71 4.40
CA ARG A 98 0.97 4.99 4.08
C ARG A 98 1.93 6.17 4.05
N ALA A 99 3.03 6.11 4.78
CA ALA A 99 4.07 7.14 4.79
C ALA A 99 4.90 7.19 3.50
N VAL A 100 4.79 6.19 2.63
CA VAL A 100 5.51 6.16 1.34
C VAL A 100 4.86 7.18 0.38
N PRO A 101 5.62 8.14 -0.17
CA PRO A 101 5.05 9.15 -1.07
C PRO A 101 4.51 8.52 -2.35
N ALA A 102 3.28 8.86 -2.75
CA ALA A 102 2.72 8.42 -4.02
C ALA A 102 3.58 8.85 -5.23
N SER A 103 4.19 10.04 -5.15
CA SER A 103 5.12 10.53 -6.17
C SER A 103 6.33 9.64 -6.38
N LEU A 104 6.86 9.02 -5.31
CA LEU A 104 7.96 8.06 -5.39
C LEU A 104 7.52 6.81 -6.15
N ILE A 105 6.37 6.25 -5.79
CA ILE A 105 5.78 5.07 -6.44
C ILE A 105 5.56 5.33 -7.94
N SER A 106 5.00 6.50 -8.27
CA SER A 106 4.82 6.93 -9.66
C SER A 106 6.14 6.99 -10.43
N GLN A 107 7.18 7.56 -9.82
CA GLN A 107 8.50 7.69 -10.45
C GLN A 107 9.19 6.34 -10.67
N LEU A 108 9.08 5.42 -9.72
CA LEU A 108 9.71 4.10 -9.81
C LEU A 108 9.02 3.18 -10.81
N PHE A 109 7.68 3.13 -10.80
CA PHE A 109 6.95 2.05 -11.44
C PHE A 109 6.07 2.50 -12.62
N PHE A 110 5.58 3.74 -12.62
CA PHE A 110 4.52 4.16 -13.54
C PHE A 110 4.95 5.20 -14.57
N MET A 111 6.04 5.94 -14.35
CA MET A 111 6.52 6.97 -15.28
C MET A 111 6.76 6.44 -16.71
N ARG A 112 7.30 5.22 -16.85
CA ARG A 112 7.50 4.60 -18.17
C ARG A 112 6.22 4.08 -18.81
N LEU A 113 5.22 3.72 -18.00
CA LEU A 113 3.97 3.13 -18.48
C LEU A 113 2.93 4.19 -18.84
N VAL A 114 2.85 5.27 -18.06
CA VAL A 114 1.77 6.25 -18.13
C VAL A 114 2.24 7.70 -18.25
N GLY A 115 3.56 7.92 -18.27
CA GLY A 115 4.13 9.25 -18.40
C GLY A 115 3.80 10.14 -17.20
N LYS A 116 3.29 11.34 -17.48
CA LYS A 116 2.97 12.37 -16.47
C LYS A 116 1.53 12.32 -15.97
N THR A 117 0.73 11.38 -16.46
CA THR A 117 -0.67 11.23 -16.02
C THR A 117 -0.69 10.72 -14.58
N PRO A 118 -1.37 11.42 -13.63
CA PRO A 118 -1.50 10.95 -12.26
C PRO A 118 -2.17 9.56 -12.21
N ILE A 119 -1.64 8.67 -11.38
CA ILE A 119 -2.14 7.28 -11.27
C ILE A 119 -3.60 7.29 -10.80
N GLU A 120 -3.98 8.27 -9.99
CA GLU A 120 -5.32 8.45 -9.44
C GLU A 120 -6.37 8.63 -10.55
N THR A 121 -6.01 9.32 -11.65
CA THR A 121 -6.87 9.47 -12.83
C THR A 121 -7.07 8.12 -13.52
N LEU A 122 -6.00 7.33 -13.64
CA LEU A 122 -6.09 6.00 -14.26
C LEU A 122 -6.90 5.04 -13.41
N ILE A 123 -6.74 5.07 -12.08
CA ILE A 123 -7.52 4.22 -11.17
C ILE A 123 -9.01 4.54 -11.34
N ARG A 124 -9.36 5.83 -11.43
CA ARG A 124 -10.74 6.26 -11.73
C ARG A 124 -11.22 5.68 -13.05
N ASP A 125 -10.44 5.82 -14.12
CA ASP A 125 -10.82 5.29 -15.44
C ASP A 125 -10.94 3.76 -15.43
N MET A 126 -10.03 3.05 -14.74
CA MET A 126 -10.06 1.61 -14.56
C MET A 126 -11.33 1.16 -13.84
N LEU A 127 -11.71 1.83 -12.74
CA LEU A 127 -12.94 1.53 -12.00
C LEU A 127 -14.20 1.77 -12.85
N LEU A 128 -14.20 2.81 -13.68
CA LEU A 128 -15.31 3.13 -14.57
C LEU A 128 -15.37 2.22 -15.82
N SER A 129 -14.24 1.68 -16.26
CA SER A 129 -14.14 0.83 -17.44
C SER A 129 -14.78 -0.56 -17.28
N GLY A 130 -15.15 -0.94 -16.05
CA GLY A 130 -15.88 -2.19 -15.76
C GLY A 130 -15.13 -3.49 -16.10
N SER A 131 -13.87 -3.40 -16.51
CA SER A 131 -13.07 -4.55 -16.92
C SER A 131 -12.45 -5.20 -15.67
N THR A 132 -12.65 -6.52 -15.50
CA THR A 132 -11.93 -7.30 -14.49
C THR A 132 -10.44 -7.27 -14.79
N PHE A 133 -9.69 -6.46 -14.04
CA PHE A 133 -8.25 -6.36 -14.21
C PHE A 133 -7.55 -7.55 -13.53
N ASN A 134 -7.25 -8.59 -14.30
CA ASN A 134 -6.42 -9.69 -13.84
C ASN A 134 -4.95 -9.27 -13.87
N TRP A 135 -4.38 -9.05 -12.68
CA TRP A 135 -2.95 -8.84 -12.52
C TRP A 135 -2.20 -10.12 -12.93
N PRO A 136 -1.13 -10.06 -13.72
CA PRO A 136 -0.40 -11.26 -14.19
C PRO A 136 0.28 -12.08 -13.08
N TYR A 137 0.18 -11.64 -11.83
CA TYR A 137 0.68 -12.34 -10.65
C TYR A 137 -0.45 -12.90 -9.75
N GLY A 138 -1.70 -12.88 -10.23
CA GLY A 138 -2.74 -13.74 -9.68
C GLY A 138 -2.29 -15.18 -9.90
N SER A 139 -1.93 -15.83 -8.80
CA SER A 139 -1.50 -17.22 -8.72
C SER A 139 -2.20 -18.09 -9.76
N GLY A 140 -1.38 -18.79 -10.57
CA GLY A 140 -1.85 -19.85 -11.42
C GLY A 140 -2.74 -20.83 -10.64
N GLN A 141 -3.70 -21.39 -11.37
CA GLN A 141 -4.41 -22.61 -10.99
C GLN A 141 -3.44 -23.69 -10.50
#